data_AF-A0A1U9VDR0-F1
#
_entry.id   AF-A0A1U9VDR0-F1
#
_cell.length_a   1.000
_cell.length_b   1.000
_cell.length_c   1.000
_cell.angle_alpha   90.00
_cell.angle_beta   90.00
_cell.angle_gamma   90.00
#
_symmetry.space_group_name_H-M   'P 1'
#
loop_
_entity.id
_entity.type
_entity.pdbx_description
1 polymer ?
#
loop_
_entity_poly.entity_id
_entity_poly.type
_entity_poly.pdbx_seq_one_letter_code
_entity_poly.pdbx_strand_id
1 'polypeptide(L)'
;MTPEQAFAEAVEQMPRRATRADTWSSRAVFWAAVRAGADVLAKPWADVRDRWAQLWAVACEEHLPPIPGAAHVGAPPSQAAAEQALSAMKSVVGLTRGKGHVHR
;
A
#
# COMPACT_ATOMS: atom_id res chain seq x y z
N MET A 1 4.27 -7.09 -8.83
CA MET A 1 4.56 -5.88 -9.63
C MET A 1 6.06 -5.84 -9.88
N THR A 2 6.51 -5.56 -11.10
CA THR A 2 7.93 -5.39 -11.45
C THR A 2 8.36 -3.91 -11.35
N PRO A 3 9.66 -3.59 -11.31
CA PRO A 3 10.13 -2.20 -11.31
C PRO A 3 9.61 -1.42 -12.52
N GLU A 4 9.61 -2.02 -13.71
CA GLU A 4 9.14 -1.39 -14.95
C GLU A 4 7.64 -1.10 -14.89
N GLN A 5 6.82 -2.03 -14.37
CA GLN A 5 5.39 -1.81 -14.16
C GLN A 5 5.14 -0.67 -13.17
N ALA A 6 5.91 -0.61 -12.07
CA ALA A 6 5.82 0.48 -11.10
C ALA A 6 6.21 1.83 -11.72
N PHE A 7 7.22 1.86 -12.59
CA PHE A 7 7.62 3.08 -13.29
C PHE A 7 6.53 3.55 -14.25
N ALA A 8 5.96 2.64 -15.04
CA ALA A 8 4.87 2.97 -15.96
C ALA A 8 3.66 3.54 -15.22
N GLU A 9 3.28 2.95 -14.07
CA GLU A 9 2.23 3.51 -13.20
C GLU A 9 2.61 4.91 -12.71
N ALA A 10 3.85 5.11 -12.26
CA ALA A 10 4.31 6.41 -11.78
C ALA A 10 4.23 7.51 -12.85
N VAL A 11 4.64 7.21 -14.07
CA VAL A 11 4.53 8.13 -15.22
C VAL A 11 3.07 8.47 -15.52
N GLU A 12 2.17 7.49 -15.44
CA GLU A 12 0.74 7.71 -15.69
C GLU A 12 0.06 8.53 -14.57
N GLN A 13 0.33 8.20 -13.30
CA GLN A 13 -0.44 8.69 -12.16
C GLN A 13 0.06 10.04 -11.65
N MET A 14 1.36 10.36 -11.80
CA MET A 14 1.92 11.61 -11.28
C MET A 14 1.25 12.87 -11.88
N PRO A 15 0.96 12.95 -13.19
CA PRO A 15 0.21 14.07 -13.77
C PRO A 15 -1.24 14.17 -13.29
N ARG A 16 -1.92 13.03 -13.07
CA ARG A 16 -3.32 12.96 -12.62
C ARG A 16 -3.52 13.49 -11.20
N ARG A 17 -2.43 13.55 -10.42
CA ARG A 17 -2.44 14.10 -9.07
C ARG A 17 -2.77 15.58 -9.02
N ALA A 18 -2.47 16.35 -10.08
CA ALA A 18 -2.82 17.76 -10.17
C ALA A 18 -4.35 18.00 -10.01
N THR A 19 -5.16 17.03 -10.44
CA THR A 19 -6.62 17.06 -10.33
C THR A 19 -7.16 16.10 -9.26
N ARG A 20 -6.29 15.49 -8.44
CA ARG A 20 -6.63 14.45 -7.45
C ARG A 20 -7.37 13.23 -8.03
N ALA A 21 -7.11 12.94 -9.31
CA ALA A 21 -7.67 11.78 -10.00
C ALA A 21 -6.70 10.57 -10.00
N ASP A 22 -5.65 10.63 -9.19
CA ASP A 22 -4.63 9.61 -9.09
C ASP A 22 -5.10 8.38 -8.32
N THR A 23 -4.81 7.20 -8.87
CA THR A 23 -5.11 5.90 -8.27
C THR A 23 -3.81 5.09 -8.18
N TRP A 24 -3.19 5.10 -7.00
CA TRP A 24 -1.95 4.38 -6.77
C TRP A 24 -2.22 2.96 -6.28
N SER A 25 -1.56 1.99 -6.91
CA SER A 25 -1.62 0.59 -6.51
C SER A 25 -0.88 0.33 -5.20
N SER A 26 0.16 1.12 -4.89
CA SER A 26 0.96 0.96 -3.68
C SER A 26 1.64 2.26 -3.24
N ARG A 27 1.85 2.39 -1.92
CA ARG A 27 2.65 3.47 -1.31
C ARG A 27 4.07 3.49 -1.85
N ALA A 28 4.66 2.32 -2.09
CA ALA A 28 6.02 2.22 -2.61
C ALA A 28 6.16 2.86 -3.99
N VAL A 29 5.17 2.67 -4.86
CA VAL A 29 5.15 3.27 -6.22
C VAL A 29 5.08 4.79 -6.10
N PHE A 30 4.16 5.30 -5.30
CA PHE A 30 3.99 6.73 -5.07
C PHE A 30 5.26 7.38 -4.52
N TRP A 31 5.81 6.86 -3.42
CA TRP A 31 6.96 7.49 -2.77
C TRP A 31 8.25 7.33 -3.58
N ALA A 32 8.41 6.24 -4.33
CA ALA A 32 9.49 6.12 -5.31
C ALA A 32 9.36 7.20 -6.40
N ALA A 33 8.16 7.44 -6.92
CA ALA A 33 7.89 8.48 -7.91
C ALA A 33 8.17 9.90 -7.38
N VAL A 34 7.78 10.19 -6.14
CA VAL A 34 8.09 11.47 -5.48
C VAL A 34 9.60 11.68 -5.33
N ARG A 35 10.35 10.64 -4.94
CA ARG A 35 11.82 10.70 -4.82
C ARG A 35 12.53 10.80 -6.16
N ALA A 36 12.02 10.11 -7.18
CA ALA A 36 12.55 10.17 -8.53
C ALA A 36 12.39 11.57 -9.12
N GLY A 37 11.23 12.20 -8.90
CA GLY A 37 10.92 13.52 -9.42
C GLY A 37 10.59 13.54 -10.92
N ALA A 38 10.04 14.65 -11.39
CA ALA A 38 9.51 14.78 -12.74
C ALA A 38 10.57 14.62 -13.84
N ASP A 39 11.83 15.05 -13.60
CA ASP A 39 12.94 14.87 -14.55
C ASP A 39 13.21 13.40 -14.86
N VAL A 40 13.19 12.55 -13.83
CA VAL A 40 13.43 11.10 -13.99
C VAL A 40 12.22 10.45 -14.66
N LEU A 41 10.99 10.84 -14.28
CA LEU A 41 9.77 10.30 -14.87
C LEU A 41 9.57 10.72 -16.34
N ALA A 42 10.20 11.82 -16.79
CA ALA A 42 10.15 12.28 -18.17
C ALA A 42 11.12 11.53 -19.11
N LYS A 43 12.05 10.74 -18.55
CA LYS A 43 13.06 10.00 -19.32
C LYS A 43 12.56 8.61 -19.73
N PRO A 44 13.05 8.07 -20.86
CA PRO A 44 12.69 6.72 -21.27
C PRO A 44 13.22 5.70 -20.27
N TRP A 45 12.48 4.60 -20.10
CA TRP A 45 12.78 3.55 -19.12
C TRP A 45 14.25 3.06 -19.17
N ALA A 46 14.79 2.88 -20.38
CA ALA A 46 16.15 2.42 -20.60
C ALA A 46 17.22 3.27 -19.87
N ASP A 47 17.00 4.58 -19.74
CA ASP A 47 17.95 5.51 -19.15
C ASP A 47 17.84 5.58 -17.61
N VAL A 48 16.70 5.16 -17.06
CA VAL A 48 16.38 5.35 -15.64
C VAL A 48 16.19 4.04 -14.87
N ARG A 49 16.18 2.89 -15.54
CA ARG A 49 15.86 1.58 -14.95
C ARG A 49 16.64 1.28 -13.67
N ASP A 50 17.95 1.52 -13.67
CA ASP A 50 18.84 1.15 -12.57
C ASP A 50 18.64 2.08 -11.36
N ARG A 51 18.44 3.38 -11.63
CA ARG A 51 18.13 4.36 -10.58
C ARG A 51 16.74 4.14 -10.00
N TRP A 52 15.75 3.89 -10.86
CA TRP A 52 14.39 3.61 -10.46
C TRP A 52 14.29 2.35 -9.61
N ALA A 53 14.92 1.25 -10.05
CA ALA A 53 14.90 -0.01 -9.31
C ALA A 53 15.44 0.14 -7.89
N GLN A 54 16.50 0.93 -7.68
CA GLN A 54 17.03 1.24 -6.36
C GLN A 54 16.04 2.03 -5.49
N LEU A 55 15.46 3.11 -6.03
CA LEU A 55 14.47 3.92 -5.31
C LEU A 55 13.23 3.11 -4.92
N TRP A 56 12.77 2.26 -5.84
CA TRP A 56 11.61 1.42 -5.63
C TRP A 56 11.88 0.28 -4.64
N ALA A 57 13.05 -0.35 -4.67
CA ALA A 57 13.46 -1.34 -3.68
C ALA A 57 13.46 -0.76 -2.25
N VAL A 58 14.11 0.40 -2.06
CA VAL A 58 14.11 1.10 -0.77
C VAL A 58 12.69 1.44 -0.32
N ALA A 59 11.85 1.93 -1.24
CA ALA A 59 10.45 2.24 -0.94
C ALA A 59 9.61 1.01 -0.56
N CYS A 60 9.93 -0.17 -1.07
CA CYS A 60 9.26 -1.43 -0.71
C CYS A 60 9.62 -1.92 0.69
N GLU A 61 10.83 -1.64 1.17
CA GLU A 61 11.31 -2.08 2.49
C GLU A 61 10.98 -1.08 3.61
N GLU A 62 10.82 0.20 3.28
CA GLU A 62 10.53 1.24 4.26
C GLU A 62 9.08 1.28 4.74
N HIS A 63 8.90 1.67 6.01
CA HIS A 63 7.59 2.08 6.51
C HIS A 63 7.25 3.50 6.05
N LEU A 64 6.80 3.61 4.81
CA LEU A 64 6.44 4.88 4.18
C LEU A 64 5.20 5.49 4.82
N PRO A 65 4.99 6.83 4.79
CA PRO A 65 3.75 7.47 5.24
C PRO A 65 2.57 7.27 4.25
N PRO A 66 1.32 7.56 4.65
CA PRO A 66 0.17 7.39 3.76
C PRO A 66 0.24 8.39 2.60
N ILE A 67 -0.37 8.03 1.47
CA ILE A 67 -0.41 8.89 0.29
C ILE A 67 -1.38 10.06 0.57
N PRO A 68 -0.93 11.33 0.50
CA PRO A 68 -1.80 12.46 0.80
C PRO A 68 -2.93 12.57 -0.23
N GLY A 69 -4.17 12.60 0.25
CA GLY A 69 -5.36 12.75 -0.60
C GLY A 69 -5.89 11.45 -1.21
N ALA A 70 -5.15 10.34 -1.12
CA ALA A 70 -5.62 9.02 -1.56
C ALA A 70 -6.10 8.22 -0.35
N ALA A 71 -7.41 7.97 -0.27
CA ALA A 71 -7.97 7.10 0.73
C ALA A 71 -7.56 5.64 0.42
N HIS A 72 -7.00 4.93 1.40
CA HIS A 72 -6.89 3.46 1.47
C HIS A 72 -5.75 2.70 0.77
N VAL A 73 -4.70 3.32 0.23
CA VAL A 73 -3.55 2.52 -0.26
C VAL A 73 -2.78 1.91 0.92
N GLY A 74 -3.09 0.65 1.26
CA GLY A 74 -2.40 -0.13 2.29
C GLY A 74 -2.72 0.25 3.74
N ALA A 75 -3.83 0.93 4.02
CA ALA A 75 -4.28 1.14 5.39
C ALA A 75 -4.91 -0.16 5.93
N PRO A 76 -4.62 -0.58 7.19
CA PRO A 76 -5.38 -1.64 7.82
C PRO A 76 -6.87 -1.26 7.81
N PRO A 77 -7.78 -2.27 7.82
CA PRO A 77 -9.22 -2.04 7.77
C PRO A 77 -9.62 -0.95 8.77
N SER A 78 -10.57 -0.09 8.38
CA SER A 78 -11.06 1.01 9.21
C SER A 78 -11.34 0.54 10.65
N GLN A 79 -11.31 1.43 11.64
CA GLN A 79 -11.58 1.07 13.04
C GLN A 79 -12.83 0.19 13.18
N ALA A 80 -13.90 0.49 12.43
CA ALA A 80 -15.12 -0.32 12.39
C ALA A 80 -14.92 -1.77 11.89
N ALA A 81 -14.02 -1.98 10.93
CA ALA A 81 -13.68 -3.31 10.42
C ALA A 81 -12.67 -4.03 11.34
N ALA A 82 -11.79 -3.30 12.03
CA ALA A 82 -10.97 -3.85 13.12
C ALA A 82 -11.82 -4.28 14.34
N GLU A 83 -12.84 -3.49 14.70
CA GLU A 83 -13.81 -3.83 15.76
C GLU A 83 -14.66 -5.05 15.39
N GLN A 84 -15.11 -5.15 14.13
CA GLN A 84 -15.83 -6.33 13.65
C GLN A 84 -14.95 -7.60 13.65
N ALA A 85 -13.69 -7.49 13.23
CA ALA A 85 -12.74 -8.61 13.28
C ALA A 85 -12.48 -9.05 14.73
N LEU A 86 -12.31 -8.10 15.66
CA LEU A 86 -12.12 -8.40 17.08
C LEU A 86 -13.40 -9.01 17.70
N SER A 87 -14.58 -8.53 17.33
CA SER A 87 -15.87 -9.10 17.74
C SER A 87 -16.06 -10.53 17.24
N ALA A 88 -15.73 -10.79 15.97
CA ALA A 88 -15.75 -12.13 15.39
C ALA A 88 -14.78 -13.09 16.10
N MET A 89 -13.54 -12.65 16.38
CA MET A 89 -12.57 -13.45 17.14
C MET A 89 -13.04 -13.75 18.57
N LYS A 90 -13.62 -12.77 19.28
CA LYS A 90 -14.18 -12.97 20.62
C LYS A 90 -15.32 -13.99 20.61
N SER A 91 -16.14 -14.02 19.56
CA SER A 91 -17.21 -15.01 19.40
C SER A 91 -16.67 -16.44 19.23
N VAL A 92 -15.61 -16.61 18.42
CA VAL A 92 -14.96 -17.91 18.22
C VAL A 92 -14.29 -18.42 19.51
N VAL A 93 -13.64 -17.55 20.28
CA VAL A 93 -13.02 -17.89 21.59
C VAL A 93 -14.07 -18.16 22.67
N GLY A 94 -15.25 -17.55 22.59
CA GLY A 94 -16.37 -17.83 23.50
C GLY A 94 -16.94 -19.25 23.33
N LEU A 95 -16.90 -19.79 22.10
CA LEU A 95 -17.40 -21.14 21.78
C LEU A 95 -16.48 -22.26 22.30
N THR A 96 -15.20 -21.99 22.61
CA THR A 96 -14.27 -23.01 23.14
C THR A 96 -14.30 -23.14 24.67
N ARG A 97 -14.97 -22.23 25.40
CA ARG A 97 -15.03 -22.26 26.88
C ARG A 97 -16.25 -23.00 27.45
N GLY A 98 -17.09 -23.58 26.60
CA GLY A 98 -18.35 -24.25 26.97
C GLY A 98 -18.39 -25.76 26.74
N LYS A 99 -17.35 -26.51 27.11
CA LYS A 99 -17.43 -27.98 27.20
C LYS A 99 -16.68 -28.54 28.41
N GLY A 100 -16.94 -27.94 29.58
CA GLY A 100 -16.67 -28.56 30.88
C GLY A 100 -18.00 -28.93 31.53
N HIS A 101 -18.64 -30.01 31.09
CA HIS A 101 -19.73 -30.63 31.84
C HIS A 101 -19.15 -31.82 32.60
N VAL A 102 -18.79 -31.57 33.86
CA VAL A 102 -18.65 -32.62 34.88
C VAL A 102 -20.05 -33.06 35.28
N HIS A 103 -20.37 -34.34 35.14
CA HIS A 103 -21.40 -35.13 35.84
C HIS A 103 -21.20 -36.57 35.30
N ARG A 104 -21.05 -37.64 36.06
CA ARG A 104 -21.07 -37.96 37.48
C ARG A 104 -20.40 -39.33 37.60
#